data_AF-A0A5B0VS06-F1
#
_entry.id   AF-A0A5B0VS06-F1
#
_cell.length_a   1.000
_cell.length_b   1.000
_cell.length_c   1.000
_cell.angle_alpha   90.00
_cell.angle_beta   90.00
_cell.angle_gamma   90.00
#
_symmetry.space_group_name_H-M   'P 1'
#
loop_
_entity.id
_entity.type
_entity.pdbx_description
1 polymer ?
#
loop_
_entity_poly.entity_id
_entity_poly.type
_entity_poly.pdbx_seq_one_letter_code
_entity_poly.pdbx_strand_id
1 'polypeptide(L)'
;MLINSFVNLINHEIINKNSIENMITMLRKITSRAVKNDEFIESCINKILNNVEKYNKTSTYLPIYIDENNKWRMNLFLWNPKSENQPHLHNTWSVSGIVYNKMFIKIYKNDDHKLIVSHHIYAQEGDTGYLIPPCIHALGNPDENNYSITLHIFSDSEQKNDRNGDTVWLGDNDPRDGINHYALSIRGLIICNLLIDRIKNTSKFSILERIFKLGTPAIKLNSYKKMINIDPMKSKKYRLEIESSLDGELKQKLIKINNKIYGIYPIDFKLQGGGK
;
A
#
# COMPACT_ATOMS: atom_id res chain seq x y z
N MET A 1 -3.93 12.19 -13.61
CA MET A 1 -5.31 11.72 -13.33
C MET A 1 -5.49 11.64 -11.83
N LEU A 2 -6.45 12.33 -11.24
CA LEU A 2 -6.70 12.28 -9.79
C LEU A 2 -7.67 11.13 -9.43
N ILE A 3 -7.75 10.75 -8.15
CA ILE A 3 -8.73 9.75 -7.68
C ILE A 3 -10.16 10.10 -8.10
N ASN A 4 -10.58 11.37 -7.97
CA ASN A 4 -11.95 11.76 -8.33
C ASN A 4 -12.23 11.57 -9.82
N SER A 5 -11.26 11.89 -10.69
CA SER A 5 -11.38 11.64 -12.13
C SER A 5 -11.46 10.14 -12.43
N PHE A 6 -10.65 9.34 -11.75
CA PHE A 6 -10.69 7.89 -11.86
C PHE A 6 -12.05 7.32 -11.42
N VAL A 7 -12.54 7.72 -10.25
CA VAL A 7 -13.86 7.34 -9.71
C VAL A 7 -14.98 7.67 -10.69
N ASN A 8 -14.97 8.88 -11.27
CA ASN A 8 -15.98 9.28 -12.25
C ASN A 8 -15.98 8.39 -13.49
N LEU A 9 -14.79 7.99 -13.97
CA LEU A 9 -14.67 7.05 -15.10
C LEU A 9 -15.18 5.66 -14.73
N ILE A 10 -14.85 5.13 -13.55
CA ILE A 10 -15.36 3.84 -13.08
C ILE A 10 -16.89 3.88 -12.98
N ASN A 11 -17.46 4.92 -12.36
CA ASN A 11 -18.89 5.09 -12.20
C ASN A 11 -19.62 5.22 -13.54
N HIS A 12 -19.04 5.96 -14.50
CA HIS A 12 -19.57 6.06 -15.85
C HIS A 12 -19.74 4.68 -16.50
N GLU A 13 -18.71 3.83 -16.42
CA GLU A 13 -18.77 2.48 -17.01
C GLU A 13 -19.74 1.55 -16.26
N ILE A 14 -19.86 1.68 -14.94
CA ILE A 14 -20.81 0.89 -14.14
C ILE A 14 -22.27 1.27 -14.47
N ILE A 15 -22.56 2.56 -14.62
CA ILE A 15 -23.92 3.08 -14.86
C ILE A 15 -24.35 2.83 -16.31
N ASN A 16 -23.48 3.10 -17.28
CA ASN A 16 -23.80 3.00 -18.71
C ASN A 16 -23.54 1.61 -19.30
N LYS A 17 -23.52 0.56 -18.46
CA LYS A 17 -23.13 -0.78 -18.89
C LYS A 17 -24.12 -1.35 -19.91
N ASN A 18 -23.62 -1.69 -21.10
CA ASN A 18 -24.36 -2.48 -22.10
C ASN A 18 -24.25 -3.99 -21.81
N SER A 19 -23.13 -4.43 -21.23
CA SER A 19 -22.90 -5.81 -20.76
C SER A 19 -21.80 -5.82 -19.68
N ILE A 20 -21.72 -6.88 -18.87
CA ILE A 20 -20.70 -7.00 -17.81
C ILE A 20 -19.29 -7.14 -18.39
N GLU A 21 -19.13 -7.86 -19.50
CA GLU A 21 -17.85 -8.09 -20.18
C GLU A 21 -17.27 -6.78 -20.74
N ASN A 22 -18.14 -5.96 -21.34
CA ASN A 22 -17.75 -4.65 -21.86
C ASN A 22 -17.34 -3.71 -20.72
N MET A 23 -18.15 -3.65 -19.66
CA MET A 23 -17.84 -2.88 -18.46
C MET A 23 -16.47 -3.30 -17.90
N ILE A 24 -16.25 -4.59 -17.62
CA ILE A 24 -15.00 -5.09 -17.05
C ILE A 24 -13.79 -4.80 -17.95
N THR A 25 -13.96 -4.93 -19.27
CA THR A 25 -12.90 -4.58 -20.24
C THR A 25 -12.53 -3.10 -20.14
N MET A 26 -13.51 -2.23 -20.01
CA MET A 26 -13.29 -0.78 -19.87
C MET A 26 -12.68 -0.43 -18.50
N LEU A 27 -13.19 -1.02 -17.42
CA LEU A 27 -12.60 -0.87 -16.08
C LEU A 27 -11.13 -1.31 -16.07
N ARG A 28 -10.78 -2.44 -16.68
CA ARG A 28 -9.39 -2.90 -16.82
C ARG A 28 -8.51 -1.87 -17.54
N LYS A 29 -9.01 -1.25 -18.61
CA LYS A 29 -8.29 -0.20 -19.35
C LYS A 29 -8.09 1.06 -18.50
N ILE A 30 -9.13 1.50 -17.78
CA ILE A 30 -9.06 2.65 -16.87
C ILE A 30 -8.03 2.38 -15.76
N THR A 31 -8.08 1.20 -15.13
CA THR A 31 -7.11 0.78 -14.11
C THR A 31 -5.70 0.73 -14.65
N SER A 32 -5.48 0.23 -15.88
CA SER A 32 -4.13 0.16 -16.48
C SER A 32 -3.51 1.54 -16.67
N ARG A 33 -4.32 2.53 -17.06
CA ARG A 33 -3.89 3.93 -17.13
C ARG A 33 -3.61 4.50 -15.74
N ALA A 34 -4.44 4.17 -14.75
CA ALA A 34 -4.33 4.66 -13.38
C ALA A 34 -3.04 4.22 -12.69
N VAL A 35 -2.73 2.92 -12.72
CA VAL A 35 -1.55 2.38 -12.02
C VAL A 35 -0.21 2.89 -12.60
N LYS A 36 -0.23 3.41 -13.83
CA LYS A 36 0.92 4.04 -14.50
C LYS A 36 0.97 5.57 -14.33
N ASN A 37 -0.04 6.19 -13.72
CA ASN A 37 -0.14 7.65 -13.63
C ASN A 37 0.32 8.17 -12.26
N ASP A 38 1.40 8.95 -12.23
CA ASP A 38 2.00 9.39 -10.95
C ASP A 38 1.10 10.33 -10.14
N GLU A 39 0.26 11.14 -10.78
CA GLU A 39 -0.72 11.99 -10.07
C GLU A 39 -1.82 11.16 -9.40
N PHE A 40 -2.20 10.04 -10.01
CA PHE A 40 -3.13 9.09 -9.40
C PHE A 40 -2.50 8.45 -8.17
N ILE A 41 -1.25 8.00 -8.30
CA ILE A 41 -0.47 7.43 -7.19
C ILE A 41 -0.31 8.45 -6.05
N GLU A 42 0.02 9.71 -6.35
CA GLU A 42 0.09 10.78 -5.36
C GLU A 42 -1.24 11.02 -4.65
N SER A 43 -2.35 10.97 -5.39
CA SER A 43 -3.69 11.09 -4.82
C SER A 43 -4.01 9.90 -3.89
N CYS A 44 -3.62 8.67 -4.24
CA CYS A 44 -3.71 7.49 -3.39
C CYS A 44 -2.89 7.61 -2.10
N ILE A 45 -1.63 8.07 -2.21
CA ILE A 45 -0.76 8.30 -1.04
C ILE A 45 -1.42 9.28 -0.07
N ASN A 46 -1.91 10.41 -0.57
CA ASN A 46 -2.57 11.42 0.27
C ASN A 46 -3.82 10.86 0.94
N LYS A 47 -4.63 10.07 0.22
CA LYS A 47 -5.82 9.44 0.79
C LYS A 47 -5.48 8.41 1.87
N ILE A 48 -4.44 7.59 1.67
CA ILE A 48 -3.94 6.65 2.69
C ILE A 48 -3.48 7.41 3.93
N LEU A 49 -2.68 8.46 3.78
CA LEU A 49 -2.20 9.26 4.91
C LEU A 49 -3.37 9.87 5.71
N ASN A 50 -4.38 10.41 5.03
CA ASN A 50 -5.59 10.92 5.68
C ASN A 50 -6.33 9.79 6.45
N ASN A 51 -6.37 8.57 5.89
CA ASN A 51 -7.00 7.43 6.55
C ASN A 51 -6.20 6.98 7.80
N VAL A 52 -4.86 7.01 7.77
CA VAL A 52 -4.01 6.72 8.93
C VAL A 52 -4.19 7.80 10.03
N GLU A 53 -4.23 9.07 9.65
CA GLU A 53 -4.50 10.18 10.58
C GLU A 53 -5.88 10.04 11.23
N LYS A 54 -6.89 9.59 10.47
CA LYS A 54 -8.24 9.31 11.00
C LYS A 54 -8.24 8.07 11.88
N TYR A 55 -7.52 7.02 11.53
CA TYR A 55 -7.38 5.80 12.34
C TYR A 55 -6.89 6.12 13.75
N ASN A 56 -5.92 7.03 13.92
CA ASN A 56 -5.46 7.46 15.24
C ASN A 56 -6.55 8.09 16.11
N LYS A 57 -7.70 8.47 15.51
CA LYS A 57 -8.88 9.01 16.22
C LYS A 57 -10.00 7.99 16.38
N THR A 58 -10.15 7.07 15.43
CA THR A 58 -11.33 6.18 15.35
C THR A 58 -11.02 4.70 15.49
N SER A 59 -9.74 4.32 15.59
CA SER A 59 -9.24 2.94 15.63
C SER A 59 -9.71 2.05 14.47
N THR A 60 -10.18 2.66 13.38
CA THR A 60 -10.69 1.96 12.18
C THR A 60 -9.95 2.45 10.94
N TYR A 61 -9.31 1.53 10.23
CA TYR A 61 -8.63 1.82 8.96
C TYR A 61 -9.60 1.65 7.79
N LEU A 62 -9.67 2.67 6.91
CA LEU A 62 -10.65 2.72 5.82
C LEU A 62 -10.00 2.41 4.46
N PRO A 63 -10.79 1.87 3.50
CA PRO A 63 -10.43 1.81 2.10
C PRO A 63 -10.04 3.17 1.51
N ILE A 64 -9.34 3.13 0.37
CA ILE A 64 -8.99 4.35 -0.36
C ILE A 64 -10.27 5.04 -0.84
N TYR A 65 -11.23 4.27 -1.34
CA TYR A 65 -12.50 4.78 -1.79
C TYR A 65 -13.61 3.75 -1.60
N ILE A 66 -14.82 4.24 -1.35
CA ILE A 66 -16.06 3.46 -1.25
C ILE A 66 -17.16 4.27 -1.96
N ASP A 67 -17.86 3.63 -2.89
CA ASP A 67 -19.10 4.14 -3.48
C ASP A 67 -20.29 3.32 -2.96
N GLU A 68 -21.09 3.95 -2.11
CA GLU A 68 -22.27 3.33 -1.51
C GLU A 68 -23.42 3.15 -2.51
N ASN A 69 -23.49 4.00 -3.54
CA ASN A 69 -24.57 4.01 -4.51
C ASN A 69 -24.32 2.98 -5.60
N ASN A 70 -23.09 2.96 -6.12
CA ASN A 70 -22.67 2.04 -7.18
C ASN A 70 -22.08 0.73 -6.65
N LYS A 71 -22.08 0.53 -5.32
CA LYS A 71 -21.66 -0.70 -4.62
C LYS A 71 -20.28 -1.20 -5.06
N TRP A 72 -19.27 -0.36 -4.93
CA TRP A 72 -17.89 -0.78 -5.17
C TRP A 72 -16.91 -0.03 -4.29
N ARG A 73 -15.70 -0.57 -4.16
CA ARG A 73 -14.63 -0.01 -3.33
C ARG A 73 -13.26 -0.27 -3.92
N MET A 74 -12.30 0.50 -3.46
CA MET A 74 -10.91 0.45 -3.94
C MET A 74 -9.91 0.41 -2.79
N ASN A 75 -8.92 -0.48 -2.92
CA ASN A 75 -7.85 -0.69 -1.94
C ASN A 75 -6.49 -0.87 -2.60
N LEU A 76 -5.43 -0.45 -1.90
CA LEU A 76 -4.06 -0.88 -2.19
C LEU A 76 -3.66 -1.95 -1.17
N PHE A 77 -3.16 -3.09 -1.66
CA PHE A 77 -2.64 -4.17 -0.82
C PHE A 77 -1.13 -4.22 -0.89
N LEU A 78 -0.51 -4.39 0.27
CA LEU A 78 0.92 -4.64 0.42
C LEU A 78 1.16 -6.13 0.55
N TRP A 79 2.03 -6.67 -0.29
CA TRP A 79 2.45 -8.06 -0.28
C TRP A 79 3.88 -8.16 0.23
N ASN A 80 4.07 -8.86 1.35
CA ASN A 80 5.39 -9.13 1.90
C ASN A 80 6.21 -10.00 0.93
N PRO A 81 7.55 -9.93 0.95
CA PRO A 81 8.38 -10.87 0.21
C PRO A 81 7.99 -12.32 0.51
N LYS A 82 7.95 -13.16 -0.53
CA LYS A 82 7.55 -14.58 -0.49
C LYS A 82 6.16 -14.88 0.11
N SER A 83 5.31 -13.86 0.30
CA SER A 83 3.95 -14.09 0.81
C SER A 83 3.02 -14.57 -0.30
N GLU A 84 2.08 -15.43 0.06
CA GLU A 84 0.97 -15.88 -0.79
C GLU A 84 -0.29 -15.92 0.08
N ASN A 85 -1.45 -15.55 -0.47
CA ASN A 85 -2.71 -15.73 0.22
C ASN A 85 -3.29 -17.12 -0.03
N GLN A 86 -4.29 -17.51 0.77
CA GLN A 86 -4.97 -18.78 0.57
C GLN A 86 -5.85 -18.73 -0.69
N PRO A 87 -6.10 -19.88 -1.35
CA PRO A 87 -7.09 -19.97 -2.41
C PRO A 87 -8.45 -19.46 -1.94
N HIS A 88 -9.07 -18.60 -2.76
CA HIS A 88 -10.36 -18.01 -2.47
C HIS A 88 -11.14 -17.70 -3.75
N LEU A 89 -12.45 -17.51 -3.58
CA LEU A 89 -13.41 -17.16 -4.61
C LEU A 89 -14.03 -15.80 -4.27
N HIS A 90 -14.29 -14.97 -5.28
CA HIS A 90 -15.19 -13.83 -5.14
C HIS A 90 -16.59 -14.18 -5.68
N ASN A 91 -17.63 -13.69 -5.03
CA ASN A 91 -19.03 -13.78 -5.48
C ASN A 91 -19.39 -12.65 -6.45
N THR A 92 -18.52 -11.65 -6.56
CA THR A 92 -18.68 -10.46 -7.40
C THR A 92 -17.45 -10.26 -8.27
N TRP A 93 -17.56 -9.35 -9.26
CA TRP A 93 -16.43 -9.04 -10.13
C TRP A 93 -15.37 -8.19 -9.41
N SER A 94 -14.12 -8.33 -9.85
CA SER A 94 -13.04 -7.45 -9.42
C SER A 94 -12.09 -7.11 -10.57
N VAL A 95 -11.46 -5.95 -10.48
CA VAL A 95 -10.40 -5.50 -11.41
C VAL A 95 -9.19 -5.13 -10.59
N SER A 96 -8.03 -5.67 -10.96
CA SER A 96 -6.79 -5.46 -10.23
C SER A 96 -5.67 -4.96 -11.12
N GLY A 97 -4.74 -4.21 -10.56
CA GLY A 97 -3.54 -3.74 -11.25
C GLY A 97 -2.30 -3.80 -10.38
N ILE A 98 -1.16 -4.11 -10.97
CA ILE A 98 0.12 -4.13 -10.26
C ILE A 98 0.68 -2.72 -10.25
N VAL A 99 0.84 -2.15 -9.05
CA VAL A 99 1.29 -0.77 -8.85
C VAL A 99 2.79 -0.71 -8.58
N TYR A 100 3.36 -1.74 -7.97
CA TYR A 100 4.78 -1.79 -7.65
C TYR A 100 5.30 -3.22 -7.69
N ASN A 101 6.46 -3.40 -8.32
CA ASN A 101 7.18 -4.68 -8.44
C ASN A 101 6.42 -5.72 -9.28
N LYS A 102 6.09 -6.89 -8.72
CA LYS A 102 5.56 -8.04 -9.47
C LYS A 102 4.69 -8.94 -8.61
N MET A 103 3.81 -9.69 -9.24
CA MET A 103 2.92 -10.67 -8.62
C MET A 103 2.90 -11.95 -9.42
N PHE A 104 2.60 -13.02 -8.71
CA PHE A 104 2.33 -14.32 -9.26
C PHE A 104 0.90 -14.74 -8.84
N ILE A 105 0.15 -15.32 -9.77
CA ILE A 105 -1.25 -15.65 -9.59
C ILE A 105 -1.44 -17.11 -9.98
N LYS A 106 -2.03 -17.89 -9.07
CA LYS A 106 -2.48 -19.27 -9.32
C LYS A 106 -3.98 -19.26 -9.55
N ILE A 107 -4.42 -19.90 -10.62
CA ILE A 107 -5.84 -20.20 -10.86
C ILE A 107 -6.05 -21.68 -10.59
N TYR A 108 -7.11 -22.01 -9.85
CA TYR A 108 -7.43 -23.38 -9.47
C TYR A 108 -8.67 -23.87 -10.21
N LYS A 109 -8.70 -25.18 -10.48
CA LYS A 109 -9.91 -25.93 -10.79
C LYS A 109 -10.24 -26.84 -9.61
N ASN A 110 -11.53 -27.13 -9.41
CA ASN A 110 -11.96 -28.16 -8.48
C ASN A 110 -12.04 -29.49 -9.23
N ASP A 111 -11.34 -30.50 -8.73
CA ASP A 111 -11.24 -31.85 -9.31
C ASP A 111 -11.39 -32.86 -8.17
N ASP A 112 -12.53 -33.57 -8.12
CA ASP A 112 -12.88 -34.50 -7.04
C ASP A 112 -12.67 -33.94 -5.62
N HIS A 113 -13.19 -32.73 -5.36
CA HIS A 113 -13.05 -31.99 -4.09
C HIS A 113 -11.62 -31.57 -3.74
N LYS A 114 -10.67 -31.64 -4.68
CA LYS A 114 -9.31 -31.13 -4.53
C LYS A 114 -9.07 -29.92 -5.43
N LEU A 115 -8.41 -28.92 -4.89
CA LEU A 115 -7.97 -27.76 -5.68
C LEU A 115 -6.68 -28.10 -6.41
N ILE A 116 -6.73 -28.08 -7.75
CA ILE A 116 -5.57 -28.28 -8.61
C ILE A 116 -5.26 -26.97 -9.33
N VAL A 117 -4.00 -26.54 -9.31
CA VAL A 117 -3.58 -25.35 -10.06
C VAL A 117 -3.70 -25.65 -11.55
N SER A 118 -4.58 -24.92 -12.23
CA SER A 118 -4.79 -25.02 -13.67
C SER A 118 -3.87 -24.08 -14.44
N HIS A 119 -3.61 -22.88 -13.89
CA HIS A 119 -2.79 -21.86 -14.55
C HIS A 119 -1.91 -21.09 -13.57
N HIS A 120 -0.78 -20.65 -14.11
CA HIS A 120 0.21 -19.78 -13.49
C HIS A 120 0.31 -18.50 -14.31
N ILE A 121 0.10 -17.34 -13.69
CA ILE A 121 0.23 -16.04 -14.35
C ILE A 121 1.25 -15.21 -13.58
N TYR A 122 2.24 -14.69 -14.28
CA TYR A 122 3.18 -13.70 -13.76
C TYR A 122 2.79 -12.33 -14.31
N ALA A 123 2.65 -11.36 -13.41
CA ALA A 123 2.29 -10.00 -13.73
C ALA A 123 3.32 -9.04 -13.12
N GLN A 124 3.64 -7.98 -13.84
CA GLN A 124 4.58 -6.95 -13.40
C GLN A 124 3.90 -5.59 -13.30
N GLU A 125 4.61 -4.61 -12.73
CA GLU A 125 4.13 -3.25 -12.60
C GLU A 125 3.52 -2.71 -13.91
N GLY A 126 2.30 -2.15 -13.80
CA GLY A 126 1.53 -1.65 -14.93
C GLY A 126 0.57 -2.66 -15.57
N ASP A 127 0.73 -3.96 -15.30
CA ASP A 127 -0.21 -4.98 -15.76
C ASP A 127 -1.52 -4.92 -14.99
N THR A 128 -2.61 -5.28 -15.67
CA THR A 128 -3.94 -5.34 -15.06
C THR A 128 -4.70 -6.60 -15.48
N GLY A 129 -5.52 -7.08 -14.56
CA GLY A 129 -6.37 -8.25 -14.75
C GLY A 129 -7.76 -8.01 -14.17
N TYR A 130 -8.63 -8.98 -14.38
CA TYR A 130 -9.97 -8.99 -13.80
C TYR A 130 -10.37 -10.40 -13.40
N LEU A 131 -11.39 -10.48 -12.55
CA LEU A 131 -12.06 -11.71 -12.17
C LEU A 131 -13.56 -11.53 -12.40
N ILE A 132 -14.15 -12.48 -13.12
CA ILE A 132 -15.59 -12.66 -13.22
C ILE A 132 -15.89 -14.01 -12.56
N PRO A 133 -16.77 -14.05 -11.53
CA PRO A 133 -17.11 -15.28 -10.85
C PRO A 133 -17.76 -16.33 -11.79
N PRO A 134 -17.61 -17.63 -11.50
CA PRO A 134 -16.79 -18.20 -10.43
C PRO A 134 -15.31 -18.35 -10.85
N CYS A 135 -14.37 -17.89 -10.03
CA CYS A 135 -12.93 -18.11 -10.25
C CYS A 135 -12.19 -18.29 -8.90
N ILE A 136 -11.57 -19.46 -8.71
CA ILE A 136 -10.77 -19.76 -7.53
C ILE A 136 -9.32 -19.40 -7.83
N HIS A 137 -8.72 -18.55 -7.01
CA HIS A 137 -7.37 -18.08 -7.25
C HIS A 137 -6.61 -17.77 -5.96
N ALA A 138 -5.30 -17.68 -6.07
CA ALA A 138 -4.41 -17.17 -5.04
C ALA A 138 -3.40 -16.21 -5.68
N LEU A 139 -3.00 -15.19 -4.94
CA LEU A 139 -1.99 -14.22 -5.33
C LEU A 139 -0.81 -14.34 -4.37
N GLY A 140 0.39 -14.20 -4.90
CA GLY A 140 1.60 -14.14 -4.11
C GLY A 140 2.64 -13.19 -4.69
N ASN A 141 3.51 -12.72 -3.83
CA ASN A 141 4.69 -11.97 -4.21
C ASN A 141 5.87 -12.94 -4.38
N PRO A 142 6.33 -13.18 -5.61
CA PRO A 142 7.43 -14.11 -5.87
C PRO A 142 8.81 -13.53 -5.50
N ASP A 143 8.89 -12.24 -5.14
CA ASP A 143 10.16 -11.62 -4.79
C ASP A 143 10.66 -12.04 -3.41
N GLU A 144 11.97 -12.22 -3.29
CA GLU A 144 12.59 -12.69 -2.06
C GLU A 144 12.80 -11.58 -1.03
N ASN A 145 13.00 -10.36 -1.49
CA ASN A 145 13.49 -9.26 -0.67
C ASN A 145 12.62 -8.00 -0.74
N ASN A 146 11.81 -7.87 -1.80
CA ASN A 146 11.06 -6.66 -2.08
C ASN A 146 9.56 -6.89 -1.89
N TYR A 147 8.90 -5.87 -1.37
CA TYR A 147 7.44 -5.82 -1.33
C TYR A 147 6.85 -5.67 -2.72
N SER A 148 5.59 -6.05 -2.86
CA SER A 148 4.77 -5.73 -4.04
C SER A 148 3.50 -5.01 -3.63
N ILE A 149 2.94 -4.20 -4.52
CA ILE A 149 1.73 -3.44 -4.27
C ILE A 149 0.72 -3.66 -5.39
N THR A 150 -0.50 -4.01 -5.03
CA THR A 150 -1.60 -4.18 -5.98
C THR A 150 -2.75 -3.22 -5.67
N LEU A 151 -3.32 -2.63 -6.70
CA LEU A 151 -4.59 -1.93 -6.66
C LEU A 151 -5.71 -2.91 -6.93
N HIS A 152 -6.74 -2.93 -6.11
CA HIS A 152 -7.93 -3.75 -6.32
C HIS A 152 -9.18 -2.88 -6.28
N ILE A 153 -10.08 -3.15 -7.22
CA ILE A 153 -11.43 -2.60 -7.32
C ILE A 153 -12.36 -3.78 -7.15
N PHE A 154 -13.18 -3.75 -6.11
CA PHE A 154 -14.15 -4.79 -5.82
C PHE A 154 -15.55 -4.23 -6.00
N SER A 155 -16.41 -4.99 -6.66
CA SER A 155 -17.85 -4.81 -6.51
C SER A 155 -18.30 -5.43 -5.20
N ASP A 156 -19.20 -4.76 -4.51
CA ASP A 156 -19.88 -5.27 -3.34
C ASP A 156 -21.24 -5.84 -3.78
N SER A 157 -21.69 -6.94 -3.17
CA SER A 157 -23.01 -7.51 -3.45
C SER A 157 -24.12 -6.78 -2.69
N GLU A 158 -25.33 -6.79 -3.24
CA GLU A 158 -26.52 -6.26 -2.56
C GLU A 158 -26.99 -7.17 -1.41
N GLN A 159 -26.58 -8.44 -1.41
CA GLN A 159 -27.15 -9.48 -0.57
C GLN A 159 -26.51 -9.58 0.83
N LYS A 160 -25.40 -8.89 1.10
CA LYS A 160 -24.67 -9.04 2.38
C LYS A 160 -24.47 -7.69 3.08
N ASN A 161 -24.87 -7.66 4.37
CA ASN A 161 -24.53 -6.55 5.27
C ASN A 161 -23.01 -6.50 5.55
N ASP A 162 -22.31 -7.63 5.43
CA ASP A 162 -20.85 -7.70 5.44
C ASP A 162 -20.30 -7.65 4.01
N ARG A 163 -19.76 -6.51 3.60
CA ARG A 163 -19.12 -6.31 2.29
C ARG A 163 -17.88 -7.17 2.08
N ASN A 164 -17.30 -7.72 3.13
CA ASN A 164 -16.21 -8.69 2.99
C ASN A 164 -16.73 -10.11 2.74
N GLY A 165 -18.02 -10.36 2.95
CA GLY A 165 -18.68 -11.65 2.69
C GLY A 165 -18.75 -12.04 1.21
N ASP A 166 -18.36 -11.14 0.31
CA ASP A 166 -18.22 -11.43 -1.11
C ASP A 166 -16.97 -12.23 -1.45
N THR A 167 -16.09 -12.48 -0.47
CA THR A 167 -14.95 -13.39 -0.62
C THR A 167 -15.17 -14.63 0.22
N VAL A 168 -15.04 -15.80 -0.42
CA VAL A 168 -15.09 -17.12 0.23
C VAL A 168 -13.68 -17.70 0.23
N TRP A 169 -13.09 -17.82 1.43
CA TRP A 169 -11.77 -18.42 1.62
C TRP A 169 -11.91 -19.94 1.74
N LEU A 170 -11.01 -20.67 1.07
CA LEU A 170 -11.06 -22.14 1.01
C LEU A 170 -9.97 -22.81 1.86
N GLY A 171 -9.23 -22.03 2.65
CA GLY A 171 -8.27 -22.55 3.62
C GLY A 171 -8.80 -22.47 5.06
N ASP A 172 -7.97 -22.93 5.99
CA ASP A 172 -8.39 -23.18 7.39
C ASP A 172 -8.69 -21.91 8.20
N ASN A 173 -8.29 -20.73 7.72
CA ASN A 173 -8.45 -19.46 8.44
C ASN A 173 -9.03 -18.39 7.52
N ASP A 174 -10.10 -17.74 7.96
CA ASP A 174 -10.56 -16.54 7.29
C ASP A 174 -9.66 -15.36 7.70
N PRO A 175 -8.91 -14.73 6.77
CA PRO A 175 -8.04 -13.60 7.10
C PRO A 175 -8.80 -12.35 7.58
N ARG A 176 -10.14 -12.38 7.58
CA ARG A 176 -11.01 -11.34 8.12
C ARG A 176 -11.27 -11.51 9.61
N ASP A 177 -11.04 -12.69 10.18
CA ASP A 177 -11.26 -12.89 11.61
C ASP A 177 -10.19 -12.12 12.40
N GLY A 178 -10.63 -11.16 13.22
CA GLY A 178 -9.73 -10.35 14.05
C GLY A 178 -8.86 -9.34 13.29
N ILE A 179 -9.43 -8.63 12.30
CA ILE A 179 -8.70 -7.58 11.54
C ILE A 179 -7.93 -6.64 12.48
N ASN A 180 -6.61 -6.69 12.39
CA ASN A 180 -5.73 -5.78 13.10
C ASN A 180 -5.60 -4.45 12.34
N HIS A 181 -6.47 -3.48 12.65
CA HIS A 181 -6.46 -2.17 11.99
C HIS A 181 -5.17 -1.37 12.22
N TYR A 182 -4.45 -1.62 13.32
CA TYR A 182 -3.12 -1.04 13.53
C TYR A 182 -2.14 -1.57 12.47
N ALA A 183 -2.10 -2.89 12.25
CA ALA A 183 -1.26 -3.47 11.22
C ALA A 183 -1.61 -2.94 9.82
N LEU A 184 -2.90 -2.69 9.53
CA LEU A 184 -3.33 -2.07 8.27
C LEU A 184 -2.83 -0.63 8.12
N SER A 185 -2.85 0.18 9.19
CA SER A 185 -2.32 1.55 9.14
C SER A 185 -0.81 1.58 8.90
N ILE A 186 -0.06 0.67 9.54
CA ILE A 186 1.37 0.49 9.30
C ILE A 186 1.66 0.05 7.86
N ARG A 187 0.88 -0.90 7.31
CA ARG A 187 0.99 -1.28 5.89
C ARG A 187 0.71 -0.11 4.95
N GLY A 188 -0.28 0.72 5.26
CA GLY A 188 -0.57 1.95 4.52
C GLY A 188 0.63 2.90 4.47
N LEU A 189 1.33 3.10 5.60
CA LEU A 189 2.54 3.91 5.65
C LEU A 189 3.70 3.31 4.86
N ILE A 190 3.86 1.99 4.86
CA ILE A 190 4.86 1.29 4.03
C ILE A 190 4.56 1.48 2.54
N ILE A 191 3.31 1.33 2.12
CA ILE A 191 2.85 1.62 0.75
C ILE A 191 3.24 3.05 0.36
N CYS A 192 2.91 4.04 1.19
CA CYS A 192 3.26 5.44 0.93
C CYS A 192 4.77 5.65 0.80
N ASN A 193 5.58 5.00 1.65
CA ASN A 193 7.03 5.13 1.60
C ASN A 193 7.61 4.49 0.34
N LEU A 194 7.11 3.33 -0.11
CA LEU A 194 7.56 2.66 -1.34
C LEU A 194 7.20 3.47 -2.59
N LEU A 195 5.99 4.02 -2.64
CA LEU A 195 5.48 4.73 -3.83
C LEU A 195 5.97 6.18 -3.94
N ILE A 196 6.64 6.73 -2.92
CA ILE A 196 7.10 8.13 -2.93
C ILE A 196 8.07 8.44 -4.08
N ASP A 197 8.81 7.45 -4.56
CA ASP A 197 9.82 7.68 -5.59
C ASP A 197 9.18 7.96 -6.95
N ARG A 198 7.91 7.56 -7.12
CA ARG A 198 7.12 7.77 -8.35
C ARG A 198 6.51 9.15 -8.49
N ILE A 199 6.30 9.90 -7.40
CA ILE A 199 5.56 11.18 -7.48
C ILE A 199 6.47 12.37 -7.83
N LYS A 200 5.88 13.53 -8.13
CA LYS A 200 6.63 14.76 -8.47
C LYS A 200 7.47 15.25 -7.27
N ASN A 201 8.67 15.75 -7.55
CA ASN A 201 9.64 16.13 -6.51
C ASN A 201 9.12 17.20 -5.53
N THR A 202 8.27 18.13 -5.99
CA THR A 202 7.79 19.27 -5.20
C THR A 202 6.95 18.87 -3.98
N SER A 203 6.26 17.73 -4.00
CA SER A 203 5.44 17.23 -2.88
C SER A 203 6.10 16.10 -2.08
N LYS A 204 7.20 15.49 -2.58
CA LYS A 204 7.86 14.35 -1.92
C LYS A 204 8.22 14.66 -0.47
N PHE A 205 8.84 15.82 -0.22
CA PHE A 205 9.31 16.16 1.11
C PHE A 205 8.15 16.28 2.12
N SER A 206 7.08 17.00 1.78
CA SER A 206 5.95 17.19 2.70
C SER A 206 5.19 15.89 2.98
N ILE A 207 5.09 15.01 1.99
CA ILE A 207 4.51 13.68 2.17
C ILE A 207 5.40 12.82 3.07
N LEU A 208 6.72 12.83 2.86
CA LEU A 208 7.66 12.15 3.77
C LEU A 208 7.56 12.69 5.20
N GLU A 209 7.36 14.00 5.39
CA GLU A 209 7.17 14.60 6.72
C GLU A 209 5.94 14.02 7.42
N ARG A 210 4.85 13.78 6.69
CA ARG A 210 3.65 13.13 7.21
C ARG A 210 3.91 11.66 7.54
N ILE A 211 4.54 10.90 6.65
CA ILE A 211 4.91 9.50 6.89
C ILE A 211 5.80 9.38 8.13
N PHE A 212 6.78 10.28 8.27
CA PHE A 212 7.69 10.32 9.41
C PHE A 212 6.93 10.57 10.72
N LYS A 213 5.99 11.52 10.78
CA LYS A 213 5.22 11.78 12.00
C LYS A 213 4.35 10.59 12.43
N LEU A 214 3.79 9.86 11.47
CA LEU A 214 2.84 8.77 11.71
C LEU A 214 3.53 7.39 11.89
N GLY A 215 4.78 7.26 11.45
CA GLY A 215 5.46 5.97 11.35
C GLY A 215 6.03 5.42 12.66
N THR A 216 6.21 4.10 12.69
CA THR A 216 7.09 3.42 13.65
C THR A 216 8.55 3.79 13.42
N PRO A 217 9.48 3.52 14.37
CA PRO A 217 10.90 3.86 14.20
C PRO A 217 11.52 3.41 12.87
N ALA A 218 11.18 2.20 12.40
CA ALA A 218 11.66 1.70 11.11
C ALA A 218 11.15 2.52 9.91
N ILE A 219 9.87 2.90 9.92
CA ILE A 219 9.25 3.74 8.88
C ILE A 219 9.81 5.17 8.94
N LYS A 220 10.02 5.71 10.14
CA LYS A 220 10.67 7.01 10.35
C LYS A 220 12.07 7.01 9.76
N LEU A 221 12.87 5.98 10.02
CA LEU A 221 14.23 5.86 9.50
C LEU A 221 14.26 5.82 7.97
N ASN A 222 13.37 5.04 7.35
CA ASN A 222 13.27 4.97 5.89
C ASN A 222 12.82 6.31 5.29
N SER A 223 11.85 6.98 5.90
CA SER A 223 11.38 8.30 5.46
C SER A 223 12.50 9.35 5.59
N TYR A 224 13.22 9.33 6.71
CA TYR A 224 14.34 10.24 6.97
C TYR A 224 15.49 10.09 5.98
N LYS A 225 15.86 8.85 5.64
CA LYS A 225 16.85 8.58 4.58
C LYS A 225 16.45 9.22 3.25
N LYS A 226 15.16 9.10 2.87
CA LYS A 226 14.64 9.73 1.64
C LYS A 226 14.62 11.25 1.73
N MET A 227 14.28 11.82 2.89
CA MET A 227 14.33 13.28 3.10
C MET A 227 15.74 13.84 2.95
N ILE A 228 16.76 13.16 3.50
CA ILE A 228 18.17 13.55 3.35
C ILE A 228 18.54 13.64 1.87
N ASN A 229 18.14 12.64 1.07
CA ASN A 229 18.46 12.62 -0.36
C ASN A 229 17.77 13.74 -1.16
N ILE A 230 16.63 14.25 -0.68
CA ILE A 230 15.89 15.34 -1.33
C ILE A 230 16.45 16.71 -0.90
N ASP A 231 16.57 16.93 0.40
CA ASP A 231 17.03 18.19 0.98
C ASP A 231 17.68 17.92 2.35
N PRO A 232 19.02 17.76 2.41
CA PRO A 232 19.74 17.54 3.66
C PRO A 232 19.46 18.65 4.67
N MET A 233 19.50 19.92 4.25
CA MET A 233 19.36 21.06 5.15
C MET A 233 17.99 21.10 5.80
N LYS A 234 16.93 20.89 5.03
CA LYS A 234 15.56 20.80 5.55
C LYS A 234 15.35 19.57 6.42
N SER A 235 16.01 18.45 6.11
CA SER A 235 15.89 17.21 6.89
C SER A 235 16.55 17.29 8.27
N LYS A 236 17.53 18.19 8.46
CA LYS A 236 18.25 18.39 9.73
C LYS A 236 17.33 18.53 10.95
N LYS A 237 16.17 19.18 10.80
CA LYS A 237 15.21 19.38 11.91
C LYS A 237 14.61 18.07 12.47
N TYR A 238 14.64 16.97 11.71
CA TYR A 238 14.13 15.66 12.13
C TYR A 238 15.17 14.78 12.82
N ARG A 239 16.44 15.19 12.80
CA ARG A 239 17.59 14.43 13.30
C ARG A 239 17.37 13.91 14.72
N LEU A 240 17.06 14.82 15.66
CA LEU A 240 17.00 14.47 17.08
C LEU A 240 15.84 13.51 17.37
N GLU A 241 14.70 13.68 16.67
CA GLU A 241 13.54 12.81 16.83
C GLU A 241 13.81 11.39 16.31
N ILE A 242 14.50 11.25 15.17
CA ILE A 242 14.84 9.90 14.69
C ILE A 242 15.90 9.23 15.57
N GLU A 243 16.90 9.98 16.03
CA GLU A 243 17.94 9.49 16.94
C GLU A 243 17.35 9.04 18.28
N SER A 244 16.33 9.72 18.80
CA SER A 244 15.65 9.32 20.04
C SER A 244 14.70 8.13 19.88
N SER A 245 14.19 7.88 18.67
CA SER A 245 13.30 6.75 18.38
C SER A 245 14.02 5.42 18.11
N LEU A 246 15.35 5.42 18.04
CA LEU A 246 16.18 4.24 17.78
C LEU A 246 17.03 3.89 19.00
N ASP A 247 17.40 2.61 19.08
CA ASP A 247 18.23 2.08 20.17
C ASP A 247 19.48 1.37 19.66
N GLY A 248 20.41 1.10 20.58
CA GLY A 248 21.59 0.27 20.37
C GLY A 248 22.49 0.73 19.22
N GLU A 249 22.97 -0.24 18.43
CA GLU A 249 23.94 0.00 17.36
C GLU A 249 23.37 0.89 16.23
N LEU A 250 22.06 0.76 15.92
CA LEU A 250 21.40 1.56 14.88
C LEU A 250 21.41 3.05 15.22
N LYS A 251 21.12 3.39 16.49
CA LYS A 251 21.22 4.78 16.98
C LYS A 251 22.63 5.33 16.81
N GLN A 252 23.65 4.58 17.25
CA GLN A 252 25.04 5.00 17.18
C GLN A 252 25.52 5.19 15.73
N LYS A 253 25.13 4.28 14.82
CA LYS A 253 25.39 4.42 13.39
C LYS A 253 24.74 5.68 12.82
N LEU A 254 23.47 5.94 13.17
CA LEU A 254 22.75 7.11 12.68
C LEU A 254 23.36 8.43 13.18
N ILE A 255 23.75 8.52 14.46
CA ILE A 255 24.41 9.72 15.01
C ILE A 255 25.70 10.03 14.24
N LYS A 256 26.54 9.02 13.97
CA LYS A 256 27.78 9.19 13.19
C LYS A 256 27.49 9.72 11.78
N ILE A 257 26.48 9.15 11.11
CA ILE A 257 26.05 9.58 9.77
C ILE A 257 25.57 11.03 9.82
N ASN A 258 24.70 11.39 10.78
CA ASN A 258 24.16 12.73 10.91
C ASN A 258 25.23 13.77 11.24
N ASN A 259 26.21 13.45 12.08
CA ASN A 259 27.33 14.35 12.36
C ASN A 259 28.15 14.62 11.09
N LYS A 260 28.36 13.60 10.24
CA LYS A 260 29.03 13.74 8.95
C LYS A 260 28.22 14.60 7.96
N ILE A 261 26.91 14.38 7.87
CA ILE A 261 26.04 15.12 6.93
C ILE A 261 25.89 16.59 7.34
N TYR A 262 25.73 16.88 8.63
CA TYR A 262 25.39 18.22 9.11
C TYR A 262 26.56 19.03 9.67
N GLY A 263 27.79 18.51 9.58
CA GLY A 263 28.99 19.21 10.02
C GLY A 263 29.06 19.48 11.52
N ILE A 264 28.33 18.72 12.34
CA ILE A 264 28.41 18.84 13.80
C ILE A 264 29.57 17.97 14.28
N TYR A 265 30.78 18.55 14.29
CA TYR A 265 31.86 18.03 15.12
C TYR A 265 31.43 18.14 16.60
N PRO A 266 31.84 17.21 17.47
CA PRO A 266 31.61 17.38 18.89
C PRO A 266 32.30 18.67 19.31
N ILE A 267 31.54 19.59 19.90
CA ILE A 267 32.12 20.57 20.81
C ILE A 267 32.74 19.71 21.90
N ASP A 268 34.08 19.65 21.92
CA ASP A 268 34.83 19.04 23.01
C ASP A 268 34.36 19.72 24.31
N PHE A 269 33.42 19.09 25.01
CA PHE A 269 33.22 19.32 26.43
C PHE A 269 34.44 18.74 27.13
N LYS A 270 35.58 19.42 27.02
CA LYS A 270 36.61 19.35 28.06
C LYS A 270 35.94 19.89 29.31
N LEU A 271 35.41 18.98 30.12
CA LEU A 271 35.20 19.19 31.53
C LEU A 271 36.52 19.77 32.06
N GLN A 272 36.55 21.08 32.30
CA GLN A 272 37.57 21.68 33.12
C GLN A 272 37.38 21.11 34.52
N GLY A 273 38.05 19.99 34.78
CA GLY A 273 38.46 19.60 36.11
C GLY A 273 39.47 20.64 36.62
N GLY A 274 38.96 21.81 37.01
CA GLY A 274 39.70 22.77 37.81
C GLY A 274 39.62 22.36 39.26
N GLY A 275 40.42 21.36 39.63
CA GLY A 275 40.77 21.12 41.03
C GLY A 275 41.93 22.04 41.39
N LYS A 276 41.69 22.95 42.34
CA LYS A 276 42.56 23.23 43.49
C LYS A 276 41.68 23.68 44.64
#